data_AF-A0A821HXR5-F1
#
_entry.id   AF-A0A821HXR5-F1
#
_cell.length_a   1.000
_cell.length_b   1.000
_cell.length_c   1.000
_cell.angle_alpha   90.00
_cell.angle_beta   90.00
_cell.angle_gamma   90.00
#
_symmetry.space_group_name_H-M   'P 1'
#
loop_
_entity.id
_entity.type
_entity.pdbx_description
1 polymer ?
#
loop_
_entity_poly.entity_id
_entity_poly.type
_entity_poly.pdbx_seq_one_letter_code
_entity_poly.pdbx_strand_id
1 'polypeptide(L)'
;RAGIRVRLFEKKEEFGEVGAGMQLAPNCTRLLDRLGILQQVQASAVFPKQIVWIDALNGQRLTAIDLGAKFIETFGYPYIVVHRADLFEAIYQACLANSLITMEKNRVVTSIDERPKSVMVECADGTRYDCNMVIAADGLWSSLRKFVCDDGAPHSVGYVTYRGAIDIKQVSEEAGLENVQFWIGPGMHLVQYLVRGGELYNQAAVFKSKKKPDDTDQWGTKEELNEHFSAGCEHVKNALKSIQTNIRWPVYE
;
A
#
# COMPACT_ATOMS: atom_id res chain seq x y z
N ARG A 1 9.99 18.49 -11.31
CA ARG A 1 11.36 18.82 -10.83
C ARG A 1 12.40 18.89 -11.96
N ALA A 2 12.42 18.00 -12.95
CA ALA A 2 13.37 18.06 -14.08
C ALA A 2 13.09 19.17 -15.12
N GLY A 3 12.35 20.23 -14.78
CA GLY A 3 11.95 21.28 -15.73
C GLY A 3 10.91 20.87 -16.79
N ILE A 4 10.36 19.65 -16.71
CA ILE A 4 9.37 19.12 -17.66
C ILE A 4 7.96 19.51 -17.21
N ARG A 5 7.14 20.01 -18.14
CA ARG A 5 5.71 20.22 -17.93
C ARG A 5 4.97 18.88 -17.92
N VAL A 6 4.15 18.66 -16.90
CA VAL A 6 3.42 17.42 -16.68
C VAL A 6 1.94 17.72 -16.58
N ARG A 7 1.14 16.89 -17.25
CA ARG A 7 -0.31 16.83 -17.04
C ARG A 7 -0.65 15.46 -16.47
N LEU A 8 -1.32 15.46 -15.33
CA LEU A 8 -1.72 14.25 -14.61
C LEU A 8 -3.23 14.11 -14.70
N PHE A 9 -3.69 12.95 -15.15
CA PHE A 9 -5.10 12.60 -15.24
C PHE A 9 -5.49 11.59 -14.16
N GLU A 10 -6.55 11.90 -13.42
CA GLU A 10 -7.17 11.01 -12.43
C GLU A 10 -8.64 10.78 -12.80
N LYS A 11 -9.07 9.51 -12.75
CA LYS A 11 -10.44 9.12 -13.11
C LYS A 11 -11.47 9.51 -12.05
N LYS A 12 -11.08 9.57 -10.77
CA LYS A 12 -11.96 9.93 -9.67
C LYS A 12 -12.35 11.41 -9.70
N GLU A 13 -13.49 11.71 -9.06
CA GLU A 13 -13.98 13.08 -8.88
C GLU A 13 -13.10 13.94 -7.97
N GLU A 14 -12.33 13.28 -7.11
CA GLU A 14 -11.44 13.92 -6.15
C GLU A 14 -10.12 13.14 -6.05
N PHE A 15 -9.04 13.89 -5.85
CA PHE A 15 -7.76 13.34 -5.44
C PHE A 15 -7.89 12.94 -3.98
N GLY A 16 -7.72 11.65 -3.71
CA GLY A 16 -7.86 11.15 -2.35
C GLY A 16 -7.55 9.68 -2.24
N GLU A 17 -7.18 9.30 -1.04
CA GLU A 17 -6.83 7.94 -0.72
C GLU A 17 -7.41 7.50 0.61
N VAL A 18 -8.05 6.33 0.59
CA VAL A 18 -8.46 5.63 1.81
C VAL A 18 -7.48 4.49 1.99
N GLY A 19 -6.83 4.45 3.14
CA GLY A 19 -5.58 3.72 3.29
C GLY A 19 -5.54 2.82 4.51
N ALA A 20 -4.66 1.83 4.41
CA ALA A 20 -4.08 1.17 5.55
C ALA A 20 -2.63 1.66 5.72
N GLY A 21 -1.93 1.11 6.69
CA GLY A 21 -0.50 1.31 6.85
C GLY A 21 0.30 0.85 5.62
N MET A 22 1.42 1.52 5.40
CA MET A 22 2.44 1.14 4.43
C MET A 22 3.82 1.16 5.08
N GLN A 23 4.65 0.23 4.65
CA GLN A 23 6.03 0.10 5.07
C GLN A 23 6.95 0.67 3.99
N LEU A 24 7.86 1.55 4.36
CA LEU A 24 8.80 2.22 3.46
C LEU A 24 10.23 1.91 3.91
N ALA A 25 10.86 0.98 3.21
CA ALA A 25 12.26 0.61 3.42
C ALA A 25 13.23 1.68 2.86
N PRO A 26 14.56 1.60 3.17
CA PRO A 26 15.55 2.62 2.81
C PRO A 26 15.60 2.99 1.33
N ASN A 27 15.31 2.04 0.44
CA ASN A 27 15.22 2.27 -1.00
C ASN A 27 14.09 3.26 -1.34
N CYS A 28 12.96 3.19 -0.64
CA CYS A 28 11.83 4.12 -0.83
C CYS A 28 12.09 5.48 -0.18
N THR A 29 12.57 5.50 1.08
CA THR A 29 12.82 6.76 1.79
C THR A 29 13.92 7.58 1.12
N ARG A 30 14.94 6.94 0.54
CA ARG A 30 15.92 7.58 -0.34
C ARG A 30 15.30 8.25 -1.57
N LEU A 31 14.30 7.62 -2.20
CA LEU A 31 13.60 8.22 -3.34
C LEU A 31 12.73 9.40 -2.92
N LEU A 32 12.07 9.31 -1.76
CA LEU A 32 11.32 10.44 -1.20
C LEU A 32 12.22 11.63 -0.87
N ASP A 33 13.46 11.38 -0.43
CA ASP A 33 14.44 12.43 -0.18
C ASP A 33 14.91 13.08 -1.49
N ARG A 34 15.18 12.27 -2.52
CA ARG A 34 15.48 12.77 -3.87
C ARG A 34 14.31 13.58 -4.46
N LEU A 35 13.08 13.24 -4.10
CA LEU A 35 11.87 14.00 -4.44
C LEU A 35 11.65 15.21 -3.52
N GLY A 36 12.49 15.42 -2.51
CA GLY A 36 12.44 16.54 -1.57
C GLY A 36 11.18 16.56 -0.70
N ILE A 37 10.59 15.39 -0.42
CA ILE A 37 9.38 15.23 0.37
C ILE A 37 9.55 14.33 1.60
N LEU A 38 10.76 13.79 1.83
CA LEU A 38 11.00 12.87 2.94
C LEU A 38 10.65 13.49 4.29
N GLN A 39 11.04 14.73 4.53
CA GLN A 39 10.76 15.42 5.81
C GLN A 39 9.26 15.54 6.09
N GLN A 40 8.47 15.89 5.08
CA GLN A 40 7.01 16.00 5.18
C GLN A 40 6.38 14.64 5.47
N VAL A 41 6.85 13.58 4.80
CA VAL A 41 6.38 12.20 5.05
C VAL A 41 6.77 11.74 6.46
N GLN A 42 7.97 12.08 6.93
CA GLN A 42 8.45 11.71 8.25
C GLN A 42 7.67 12.37 9.39
N ALA A 43 7.04 13.52 9.15
CA ALA A 43 6.26 14.24 10.17
C ALA A 43 5.05 13.44 10.69
N SER A 44 4.50 12.52 9.91
CA SER A 44 3.39 11.63 10.29
C SER A 44 3.81 10.15 10.36
N ALA A 45 5.08 9.84 10.09
CA ALA A 45 5.60 8.49 10.11
C ALA A 45 5.85 7.99 11.54
N VAL A 46 5.91 6.67 11.68
CA VAL A 46 6.47 6.00 12.85
C VAL A 46 7.79 5.36 12.44
N PHE A 47 8.73 5.34 13.38
CA PHE A 47 10.07 4.76 13.23
C PHE A 47 10.14 3.50 14.12
N PRO A 48 9.83 2.31 13.58
CA PRO A 48 9.87 1.10 14.36
C PRO A 48 11.31 0.78 14.77
N LYS A 49 11.50 0.21 15.96
CA LYS A 49 12.81 -0.26 16.42
C LYS A 49 13.26 -1.50 15.66
N GLN A 50 12.32 -2.41 15.38
CA GLN A 50 12.61 -3.67 14.73
C GLN A 50 11.48 -4.11 13.79
N ILE A 51 11.83 -4.97 12.84
CA ILE A 51 10.87 -5.89 12.19
C ILE A 51 11.01 -7.24 12.88
N VAL A 52 9.93 -7.76 13.45
CA VAL A 52 9.93 -8.96 14.28
C VAL A 52 9.05 -10.02 13.64
N TRP A 53 9.59 -11.23 13.46
CA TRP A 53 8.82 -12.41 13.07
C TRP A 53 8.51 -13.24 14.28
N ILE A 54 7.23 -13.60 14.41
CA ILE A 54 6.67 -14.31 15.56
C ILE A 54 5.86 -15.48 15.02
N ASP A 55 6.00 -16.66 15.63
CA ASP A 55 5.14 -17.80 15.32
C ASP A 55 3.70 -17.48 15.73
N ALA A 56 2.77 -17.54 14.78
CA ALA A 56 1.39 -17.16 15.02
C ALA A 56 0.62 -18.15 15.91
N LEU A 57 1.10 -19.39 16.06
CA LEU A 57 0.41 -20.46 16.80
C LEU A 57 0.75 -20.42 18.28
N ASN A 58 2.03 -20.20 18.63
CA ASN A 58 2.50 -20.24 20.02
C ASN A 58 3.06 -18.89 20.54
N GLY A 59 3.19 -17.88 19.68
CA GLY A 59 3.70 -16.56 20.06
C GLY A 59 5.21 -16.48 20.27
N GLN A 60 5.95 -17.53 19.93
CA GLN A 60 7.40 -17.55 20.03
C GLN A 60 8.01 -16.59 19.02
N ARG A 61 8.82 -15.65 19.50
CA ARG A 61 9.66 -14.81 18.63
C ARG A 61 10.67 -15.69 17.89
N LEU A 62 10.65 -15.61 16.56
CA LEU A 62 11.50 -16.40 15.67
C LEU A 62 12.79 -15.66 15.34
N THR A 63 12.67 -14.40 14.89
CA THR A 63 13.81 -13.57 14.52
C THR A 63 13.41 -12.09 14.44
N ALA A 64 14.39 -11.21 14.26
CA ALA A 64 14.15 -9.81 13.96
C ALA A 64 15.28 -9.15 13.18
N ILE A 65 14.93 -8.04 12.53
CA ILE A 65 15.87 -7.08 11.95
C ILE A 65 15.84 -5.82 12.82
N ASP A 66 17.01 -5.40 13.31
CA ASP A 66 17.16 -4.13 14.01
C ASP A 66 17.21 -2.98 13.02
N LEU A 67 16.42 -1.92 13.28
CA LEU A 67 16.27 -0.74 12.43
C LEU A 67 16.95 0.50 13.00
N GLY A 68 17.78 0.34 14.04
CA GLY A 68 18.50 1.41 14.70
C GLY A 68 19.70 1.96 13.91
N ALA A 69 20.64 2.59 14.62
CA ALA A 69 21.73 3.35 14.02
C ALA A 69 22.56 2.54 13.00
N LYS A 70 22.89 1.29 13.29
CA LYS A 70 23.68 0.43 12.39
C LYS A 70 22.95 0.14 11.07
N PHE A 71 21.64 0.00 11.10
CA PHE A 71 20.82 -0.19 9.90
C PHE A 71 20.88 1.06 9.01
N ILE A 72 20.73 2.24 9.61
CA ILE A 72 20.84 3.53 8.91
C ILE A 72 22.27 3.74 8.37
N GLU A 73 23.30 3.41 9.14
CA GLU A 73 24.69 3.46 8.67
C GLU A 73 24.92 2.57 7.44
N THR A 74 24.33 1.37 7.44
CA THR A 74 24.47 0.40 6.36
C THR A 74 23.71 0.81 5.09
N PHE A 75 22.48 1.30 5.24
CA PHE A 75 21.58 1.55 4.10
C PHE A 75 21.41 3.03 3.74
N GLY A 76 21.95 3.94 4.56
CA GLY A 76 21.93 5.39 4.40
C GLY A 76 20.62 6.09 4.75
N TYR A 77 19.51 5.35 4.86
CA TYR A 77 18.17 5.90 5.09
C TYR A 77 17.38 5.03 6.07
N PRO A 78 16.41 5.60 6.80
CA PRO A 78 15.61 4.85 7.76
C PRO A 78 14.55 3.98 7.06
N TYR A 79 14.15 2.94 7.78
CA TYR A 79 12.89 2.25 7.54
C TYR A 79 11.80 2.97 8.33
N ILE A 80 10.71 3.35 7.67
CA ILE A 80 9.57 4.03 8.31
C ILE A 80 8.26 3.34 7.94
N VAL A 81 7.26 3.53 8.78
CA VAL A 81 5.88 3.12 8.47
C VAL A 81 4.96 4.34 8.52
N VAL A 82 4.03 4.40 7.57
CA VAL A 82 3.17 5.57 7.36
C VAL A 82 1.74 5.13 7.11
N HIS A 83 0.77 6.01 7.37
CA HIS A 83 -0.56 5.81 6.85
C HIS A 83 -0.57 6.20 5.37
N ARG A 84 -1.15 5.37 4.50
CA ARG A 84 -1.10 5.58 3.04
C ARG A 84 -1.70 6.93 2.60
N ALA A 85 -2.75 7.39 3.28
CA ALA A 85 -3.34 8.71 3.00
C ALA A 85 -2.36 9.86 3.30
N ASP A 86 -1.51 9.72 4.33
CA ASP A 86 -0.58 10.78 4.73
C ASP A 86 0.60 10.86 3.75
N LEU A 87 1.06 9.71 3.24
CA LEU A 87 2.03 9.64 2.14
C LEU A 87 1.45 10.25 0.85
N PHE A 88 0.21 9.91 0.52
CA PHE A 88 -0.49 10.48 -0.64
C PHE A 88 -0.57 12.00 -0.51
N GLU A 89 -0.98 12.51 0.65
CA GLU A 89 -1.13 13.94 0.90
C GLU A 89 0.20 14.68 0.73
N ALA A 90 1.30 14.14 1.25
CA ALA A 90 2.63 14.75 1.07
C ALA A 90 3.03 14.85 -0.42
N ILE A 91 2.72 13.81 -1.22
CA ILE A 91 2.97 13.82 -2.68
C ILE A 91 2.04 14.82 -3.36
N TYR A 92 0.76 14.82 -3.00
CA TYR A 92 -0.26 15.68 -3.58
C TYR A 92 0.06 17.16 -3.36
N GLN A 93 0.42 17.54 -2.15
CA GLN A 93 0.85 18.91 -1.82
C GLN A 93 2.12 19.31 -2.57
N ALA A 94 3.09 18.39 -2.72
CA ALA A 94 4.28 18.65 -3.51
C ALA A 94 3.98 18.85 -5.01
N CYS A 95 2.96 18.18 -5.53
CA CYS A 95 2.46 18.39 -6.89
C CYS A 95 1.76 19.74 -7.04
N LEU A 96 0.88 20.12 -6.09
CA LEU A 96 0.20 21.42 -6.08
C LEU A 96 1.18 22.60 -6.02
N ALA A 97 2.25 22.47 -5.24
CA ALA A 97 3.28 23.49 -5.12
C ALA A 97 4.15 23.65 -6.37
N ASN A 98 4.00 22.76 -7.38
CA ASN A 98 4.81 22.78 -8.59
C ASN A 98 4.02 23.32 -9.79
N SER A 99 4.35 24.53 -10.23
CA SER A 99 3.67 25.19 -11.37
C SER A 99 3.81 24.48 -12.72
N LEU A 100 4.73 23.50 -12.85
CA LEU A 100 4.86 22.70 -14.05
C LEU A 100 3.90 21.50 -14.08
N ILE A 101 3.16 21.24 -13.00
CA ILE A 101 2.23 20.12 -12.89
C ILE A 101 0.81 20.65 -12.96
N THR A 102 0.07 20.23 -13.98
CA THR A 102 -1.39 20.42 -14.06
C THR A 102 -2.06 19.10 -13.71
N MET A 103 -2.95 19.11 -12.72
CA MET A 103 -3.69 17.92 -12.29
C MET A 103 -5.16 18.06 -12.68
N GLU A 104 -5.70 17.05 -13.34
CA GLU A 104 -7.07 17.03 -13.84
C GLU A 104 -7.79 15.77 -13.35
N LYS A 105 -8.89 15.99 -12.64
CA LYS A 105 -9.77 14.95 -12.10
C LYS A 105 -10.91 14.63 -13.07
N ASN A 106 -11.65 13.56 -12.82
CA ASN A 106 -12.68 13.03 -13.73
C ASN A 106 -12.16 12.74 -15.15
N ARG A 107 -10.85 12.55 -15.34
CA ARG A 107 -10.24 12.31 -16.64
C ARG A 107 -9.84 10.84 -16.77
N VAL A 108 -10.63 10.11 -17.54
CA VAL A 108 -10.35 8.71 -17.89
C VAL A 108 -9.68 8.68 -19.24
N VAL A 109 -8.39 8.32 -19.29
CA VAL A 109 -7.70 8.05 -20.56
C VAL A 109 -8.13 6.68 -21.07
N THR A 110 -8.52 6.61 -22.34
CA THR A 110 -9.04 5.39 -22.98
C THR A 110 -8.17 4.91 -24.14
N SER A 111 -7.41 5.82 -24.76
CA SER A 111 -6.55 5.49 -25.89
C SER A 111 -5.25 6.29 -25.91
N ILE A 112 -4.22 5.67 -26.45
CA ILE A 112 -2.91 6.24 -26.71
C ILE A 112 -2.54 5.91 -28.17
N ASP A 113 -2.20 6.92 -28.94
CA ASP A 113 -1.78 6.82 -30.34
C ASP A 113 -0.37 7.42 -30.49
N GLU A 114 0.63 6.53 -30.60
CA GLU A 114 2.02 6.93 -30.81
C GLU A 114 2.25 7.37 -32.26
N ARG A 115 2.83 8.55 -32.43
CA ARG A 115 3.13 9.17 -33.72
C ARG A 115 4.63 9.43 -33.81
N PRO A 116 5.19 9.69 -35.01
CA PRO A 116 6.64 9.81 -35.18
C PRO A 116 7.37 10.83 -34.29
N LYS A 117 6.67 11.84 -33.74
CA LYS A 117 7.26 12.89 -32.89
C LYS A 117 6.42 13.26 -31.67
N SER A 118 5.29 12.59 -31.46
CA SER A 118 4.34 12.90 -30.40
C SER A 118 3.50 11.69 -30.06
N VAL A 119 2.75 11.78 -28.97
CA VAL A 119 1.76 10.81 -28.55
C VAL A 119 0.45 11.56 -28.36
N MET A 120 -0.61 11.06 -28.99
CA MET A 120 -1.96 11.57 -28.77
C MET A 120 -2.66 10.72 -27.72
N VAL A 121 -3.18 11.39 -26.70
CA VAL A 121 -3.95 10.79 -25.62
C VAL A 121 -5.41 11.17 -25.80
N GLU A 122 -6.30 10.17 -25.83
CA GLU A 122 -7.74 10.38 -25.88
C GLU A 122 -8.39 9.98 -24.56
N CYS A 123 -9.28 10.84 -24.08
CA CYS A 123 -10.09 10.60 -22.89
C CYS A 123 -11.50 10.10 -23.26
N ALA A 124 -12.18 9.49 -22.30
CA ALA A 124 -13.53 8.92 -22.46
C ALA A 124 -14.60 9.93 -22.92
N ASP A 125 -14.40 11.23 -22.68
CA ASP A 125 -15.30 12.29 -23.13
C ASP A 125 -14.96 12.84 -24.53
N GLY A 126 -13.99 12.25 -25.21
CA GLY A 126 -13.51 12.65 -26.53
C GLY A 126 -12.47 13.77 -26.50
N THR A 127 -12.08 14.29 -25.33
CA THR A 127 -10.97 15.25 -25.25
C THR A 127 -9.65 14.60 -25.65
N ARG A 128 -8.80 15.37 -26.34
CA ARG A 128 -7.53 14.89 -26.87
C ARG A 128 -6.37 15.79 -26.47
N TYR A 129 -5.22 15.18 -26.21
CA TYR A 129 -4.01 15.87 -25.82
C TYR A 129 -2.82 15.36 -26.62
N ASP A 130 -2.03 16.26 -27.20
CA ASP A 130 -0.73 15.93 -27.77
C ASP A 130 0.36 16.13 -26.70
N CYS A 131 1.23 15.15 -26.56
CA CYS A 131 2.38 15.19 -25.66
C CYS A 131 3.60 14.49 -26.29
N ASN A 132 4.76 14.58 -25.65
CA ASN A 132 5.96 13.90 -26.13
C ASN A 132 6.12 12.48 -25.56
N MET A 133 5.47 12.20 -24.43
CA MET A 133 5.58 10.93 -23.70
C MET A 133 4.39 10.78 -22.76
N VAL A 134 3.94 9.53 -22.59
CA VAL A 134 2.89 9.15 -21.63
C VAL A 134 3.50 8.21 -20.60
N ILE A 135 3.13 8.42 -19.33
CA ILE A 135 3.39 7.48 -18.24
C ILE A 135 2.05 6.90 -17.81
N ALA A 136 1.81 5.64 -18.14
CA ALA A 136 0.64 4.90 -17.65
C ALA A 136 0.92 4.40 -16.23
N ALA A 137 0.38 5.12 -15.23
CA ALA A 137 0.47 4.79 -13.81
C ALA A 137 -0.91 4.47 -13.21
N ASP A 138 -1.78 3.82 -14.00
CA ASP A 138 -3.21 3.57 -13.72
C ASP A 138 -3.48 2.29 -12.91
N GLY A 139 -2.43 1.69 -12.33
CA GLY A 139 -2.51 0.64 -11.32
C GLY A 139 -2.61 -0.78 -11.90
N LEU A 140 -2.91 -1.74 -11.02
CA LEU A 140 -2.94 -3.18 -11.33
C LEU A 140 -3.87 -3.52 -12.51
N TRP A 141 -5.06 -2.91 -12.54
CA TRP A 141 -6.07 -3.11 -13.59
C TRP A 141 -5.94 -2.11 -14.73
N SER A 142 -4.69 -1.78 -15.08
CA SER A 142 -4.38 -0.77 -16.10
C SER A 142 -5.08 -1.09 -17.42
N SER A 143 -5.95 -0.17 -17.87
CA SER A 143 -6.58 -0.27 -19.19
C SER A 143 -5.61 0.13 -20.30
N LEU A 144 -4.53 0.82 -19.92
CA LEU A 144 -3.51 1.31 -20.84
C LEU A 144 -2.36 0.31 -21.05
N ARG A 145 -2.22 -0.70 -20.18
CA ARG A 145 -1.18 -1.74 -20.29
C ARG A 145 -1.14 -2.41 -21.66
N LYS A 146 -2.31 -2.69 -22.24
CA LYS A 146 -2.47 -3.29 -23.58
C LYS A 146 -1.76 -2.52 -24.72
N PHE A 147 -1.49 -1.22 -24.55
CA PHE A 147 -0.74 -0.43 -25.54
C PHE A 147 0.77 -0.70 -25.48
N VAL A 148 1.26 -1.35 -24.41
CA VAL A 148 2.66 -1.72 -24.21
C VAL A 148 2.84 -3.24 -24.31
N CYS A 149 1.98 -4.01 -23.63
CA CYS A 149 1.97 -5.46 -23.66
C CYS A 149 0.56 -6.02 -23.47
N ASP A 150 0.23 -7.09 -24.18
CA ASP A 150 -1.06 -7.79 -24.08
C ASP A 150 -0.88 -9.12 -23.33
N ASP A 151 -0.47 -9.02 -22.07
CA ASP A 151 -0.24 -10.16 -21.17
C ASP A 151 -1.50 -10.57 -20.37
N GLY A 152 -2.65 -10.01 -20.72
CA GLY A 152 -3.95 -10.34 -20.16
C GLY A 152 -4.24 -9.67 -18.81
N ALA A 153 -5.21 -10.23 -18.09
CA ALA A 153 -5.63 -9.73 -16.79
C ALA A 153 -4.67 -10.22 -15.68
N PRO A 154 -4.52 -9.44 -14.58
CA PRO A 154 -3.77 -9.86 -13.40
C PRO A 154 -4.12 -11.27 -12.91
N HIS A 155 -3.12 -12.01 -12.48
CA HIS A 155 -3.28 -13.37 -11.98
C HIS A 155 -3.53 -13.37 -10.46
N SER A 156 -4.57 -14.04 -10.00
CA SER A 156 -4.81 -14.20 -8.56
C SER A 156 -3.90 -15.26 -7.97
N VAL A 157 -3.14 -14.91 -6.93
CA VAL A 157 -2.25 -15.86 -6.22
C VAL A 157 -2.98 -16.69 -5.16
N GLY A 158 -4.31 -16.52 -5.04
CA GLY A 158 -5.16 -17.27 -4.11
C GLY A 158 -5.06 -16.84 -2.64
N TYR A 159 -4.37 -15.74 -2.35
CA TYR A 159 -4.36 -15.12 -1.03
C TYR A 159 -5.34 -13.97 -0.94
N VAL A 160 -5.88 -13.74 0.25
CA VAL A 160 -6.78 -12.62 0.54
C VAL A 160 -6.30 -11.90 1.78
N THR A 161 -6.36 -10.57 1.73
CA THR A 161 -6.02 -9.68 2.83
C THR A 161 -7.27 -9.01 3.35
N TYR A 162 -7.47 -9.04 4.67
CA TYR A 162 -8.29 -8.07 5.39
C TYR A 162 -7.35 -7.10 6.10
N ARG A 163 -7.69 -5.83 6.09
CA ARG A 163 -6.85 -4.80 6.72
C ARG A 163 -7.70 -3.67 7.26
N GLY A 164 -7.18 -3.04 8.29
CA GLY A 164 -7.77 -1.86 8.91
C GLY A 164 -6.80 -1.24 9.90
N ALA A 165 -7.14 -0.03 10.33
CA ALA A 165 -6.44 0.64 11.41
C ALA A 165 -7.44 0.94 12.53
N ILE A 166 -7.02 0.72 13.77
CA ILE A 166 -7.82 1.01 14.97
C ILE A 166 -7.13 2.11 15.80
N ASP A 167 -7.93 2.86 16.56
CA ASP A 167 -7.39 3.84 17.50
C ASP A 167 -6.52 3.11 18.54
N ILE A 168 -5.36 3.68 18.85
CA ILE A 168 -4.41 3.09 19.79
C ILE A 168 -5.02 2.78 21.17
N LYS A 169 -6.05 3.52 21.60
CA LYS A 169 -6.78 3.28 22.85
C LYS A 169 -7.54 1.96 22.88
N GLN A 170 -7.77 1.33 21.72
CA GLN A 170 -8.43 0.03 21.59
C GLN A 170 -7.42 -1.14 21.59
N VAL A 171 -6.13 -0.85 21.61
CA VAL A 171 -5.05 -1.83 21.52
C VAL A 171 -4.59 -2.21 22.93
N SER A 172 -4.31 -3.50 23.15
CA SER A 172 -3.75 -3.96 24.43
C SER A 172 -2.32 -3.46 24.64
N GLU A 173 -1.91 -3.28 25.90
CA GLU A 173 -0.53 -2.90 26.26
C GLU A 173 0.51 -3.93 25.76
N GLU A 174 0.09 -5.19 25.61
CA GLU A 174 0.94 -6.30 25.14
C GLU A 174 1.20 -6.29 23.62
N ALA A 175 0.64 -5.33 22.87
CA ALA A 175 0.71 -5.35 21.42
C ALA A 175 2.10 -5.08 20.82
N GLY A 176 3.11 -4.75 21.63
CA GLY A 176 4.48 -4.53 21.19
C GLY A 176 4.61 -3.41 20.15
N LEU A 177 4.06 -2.26 20.52
CA LEU A 177 3.80 -1.07 19.69
C LEU A 177 5.04 -0.44 19.03
N GLU A 178 6.24 -0.73 19.54
CA GLU A 178 7.49 -0.14 19.03
C GLU A 178 8.01 -0.82 17.75
N ASN A 179 7.38 -1.89 17.28
CA ASN A 179 7.89 -2.73 16.22
C ASN A 179 6.90 -2.93 15.07
N VAL A 180 7.42 -3.34 13.92
CA VAL A 180 6.62 -4.04 12.91
C VAL A 180 6.62 -5.52 13.25
N GLN A 181 5.44 -6.09 13.45
CA GLN A 181 5.28 -7.50 13.80
C GLN A 181 4.69 -8.28 12.65
N PHE A 182 5.33 -9.40 12.31
CA PHE A 182 4.86 -10.40 11.37
C PHE A 182 4.58 -11.69 12.15
N TRP A 183 3.31 -11.90 12.48
CA TRP A 183 2.82 -13.16 13.03
C TRP A 183 2.61 -14.13 11.87
N ILE A 184 3.44 -15.16 11.76
CA ILE A 184 3.44 -16.08 10.61
C ILE A 184 2.99 -17.48 11.01
N GLY A 185 2.16 -18.09 10.18
CA GLY A 185 1.67 -19.45 10.38
C GLY A 185 1.39 -20.17 9.06
N PRO A 186 1.02 -21.46 9.10
CA PRO A 186 0.72 -22.23 7.90
C PRO A 186 -0.42 -21.60 7.09
N GLY A 187 -0.10 -21.09 5.89
CA GLY A 187 -1.08 -20.50 4.98
C GLY A 187 -1.71 -19.18 5.46
N MET A 188 -1.13 -18.53 6.48
CA MET A 188 -1.62 -17.25 6.99
C MET A 188 -0.50 -16.39 7.59
N HIS A 189 -0.72 -15.08 7.62
CA HIS A 189 0.08 -14.18 8.44
C HIS A 189 -0.72 -12.94 8.85
N LEU A 190 -0.36 -12.36 9.99
CA LEU A 190 -0.91 -11.10 10.49
C LEU A 190 0.23 -10.09 10.66
N VAL A 191 0.11 -8.94 10.00
CA VAL A 191 1.07 -7.85 10.09
C VAL A 191 0.50 -6.72 10.93
N GLN A 192 1.24 -6.24 11.92
CA GLN A 192 0.79 -5.16 12.79
C GLN A 192 1.89 -4.14 13.08
N TYR A 193 1.52 -2.87 13.11
CA TYR A 193 2.42 -1.75 13.42
C TYR A 193 1.65 -0.46 13.61
N LEU A 194 2.23 0.48 14.36
CA LEU A 194 1.71 1.84 14.48
C LEU A 194 1.86 2.64 13.18
N VAL A 195 0.93 3.55 12.93
CA VAL A 195 0.99 4.56 11.86
C VAL A 195 0.45 5.91 12.37
N ARG A 196 0.59 6.97 11.57
CA ARG A 196 0.11 8.33 11.90
C ARG A 196 0.64 8.81 13.26
N GLY A 197 1.97 8.87 13.37
CA GLY A 197 2.64 9.28 14.61
C GLY A 197 2.35 8.40 15.84
N GLY A 198 1.72 7.24 15.67
CA GLY A 198 1.34 6.35 16.78
C GLY A 198 -0.12 6.44 17.22
N GLU A 199 -0.94 7.25 16.56
CA GLU A 199 -2.38 7.38 16.89
C GLU A 199 -3.19 6.16 16.46
N LEU A 200 -2.76 5.49 15.40
CA LEU A 200 -3.47 4.36 14.81
C LEU A 200 -2.59 3.11 14.80
N TYR A 201 -3.19 1.97 15.09
CA TYR A 201 -2.56 0.66 14.99
C TYR A 201 -3.08 -0.08 13.76
N ASN A 202 -2.22 -0.21 12.77
CA ASN A 202 -2.51 -0.91 11.52
C ASN A 202 -2.46 -2.41 11.72
N GLN A 203 -3.40 -3.12 11.10
CA GLN A 203 -3.48 -4.57 11.09
C GLN A 203 -3.80 -5.05 9.68
N ALA A 204 -3.09 -6.08 9.21
CA ALA A 204 -3.37 -6.75 7.95
C ALA A 204 -3.29 -8.27 8.15
N ALA A 205 -4.42 -8.96 8.08
CA ALA A 205 -4.49 -10.41 8.14
C ALA A 205 -4.61 -10.97 6.73
N VAL A 206 -3.67 -11.84 6.37
CA VAL A 206 -3.55 -12.46 5.07
C VAL A 206 -3.68 -13.96 5.24
N PHE A 207 -4.44 -14.61 4.37
CA PHE A 207 -4.58 -16.07 4.37
C PHE A 207 -4.77 -16.60 2.96
N LYS A 208 -4.39 -17.86 2.77
CA LYS A 208 -4.63 -18.58 1.51
C LYS A 208 -6.07 -19.06 1.48
N SER A 209 -6.87 -18.55 0.56
CA SER A 209 -8.24 -19.02 0.34
C SER A 209 -8.23 -20.53 0.03
N LYS A 210 -9.19 -21.27 0.61
CA LYS A 210 -9.37 -22.70 0.31
C LYS A 210 -10.10 -22.90 -1.01
N LYS A 211 -10.90 -21.92 -1.41
CA LYS A 211 -11.61 -21.91 -2.69
C LYS A 211 -10.75 -21.26 -3.77
N LYS A 212 -10.94 -21.71 -5.00
CA LYS A 212 -10.27 -21.11 -6.16
C LYS A 212 -10.77 -19.69 -6.35
N PRO A 213 -9.89 -18.74 -6.69
CA PRO A 213 -10.29 -17.43 -7.15
C PRO A 213 -11.23 -17.54 -8.35
N ASP A 214 -12.38 -16.88 -8.24
CA ASP A 214 -13.34 -16.71 -9.33
C ASP A 214 -14.01 -15.34 -9.22
N ASP A 215 -14.90 -15.03 -10.17
CA ASP A 215 -15.64 -13.77 -10.21
C ASP A 215 -16.80 -13.72 -9.20
N THR A 216 -16.87 -14.68 -8.26
CA THR A 216 -17.91 -14.72 -7.23
C THR A 216 -17.40 -14.15 -5.92
N ASP A 217 -18.35 -13.75 -5.08
CA ASP A 217 -18.03 -13.28 -3.74
C ASP A 217 -17.80 -14.42 -2.72
N GLN A 218 -17.68 -15.67 -3.17
CA GLN A 218 -17.72 -16.84 -2.29
C GLN A 218 -16.36 -17.29 -1.75
N TRP A 219 -15.24 -16.69 -2.15
CA TRP A 219 -13.89 -17.07 -1.72
C TRP A 219 -13.20 -15.97 -0.91
N GLY A 220 -12.27 -16.32 -0.02
CA GLY A 220 -11.61 -15.33 0.84
C GLY A 220 -12.56 -14.60 1.78
N THR A 221 -13.59 -15.29 2.26
CA THR A 221 -14.62 -14.71 3.12
C THR A 221 -14.12 -14.51 4.55
N LYS A 222 -14.92 -13.82 5.38
CA LYS A 222 -14.64 -13.66 6.81
C LYS A 222 -14.62 -15.00 7.55
N GLU A 223 -15.44 -15.96 7.12
CA GLU A 223 -15.49 -17.29 7.68
C GLU A 223 -14.18 -18.04 7.43
N GLU A 224 -13.64 -17.96 6.21
CA GLU A 224 -12.32 -18.52 5.90
C GLU A 224 -11.22 -17.84 6.71
N LEU A 225 -11.26 -16.51 6.85
CA LEU A 225 -10.35 -15.78 7.74
C LEU A 225 -10.40 -16.34 9.17
N ASN A 226 -11.59 -16.44 9.77
CA ASN A 226 -11.73 -16.95 11.14
C ASN A 226 -11.23 -18.40 11.27
N GLU A 227 -11.49 -19.24 10.27
CA GLU A 227 -11.04 -20.62 10.26
C GLU A 227 -9.51 -20.71 10.23
N HIS A 228 -8.85 -19.99 9.32
CA HIS A 228 -7.39 -19.97 9.18
C HIS A 228 -6.68 -19.50 10.45
N PHE A 229 -7.27 -18.55 11.16
CA PHE A 229 -6.68 -17.95 12.36
C PHE A 229 -7.15 -18.61 13.67
N SER A 230 -8.03 -19.62 13.62
CA SER A 230 -8.58 -20.31 14.79
C SER A 230 -7.52 -21.06 15.62
N ALA A 231 -6.45 -21.52 15.00
CA ALA A 231 -5.33 -22.18 15.67
C ALA A 231 -4.27 -21.19 16.21
N GLY A 232 -4.44 -19.88 15.96
CA GLY A 232 -3.51 -18.86 16.44
C GLY A 232 -3.46 -18.77 17.97
N CYS A 233 -2.36 -18.23 18.47
CA CYS A 233 -2.21 -17.85 19.86
C CYS A 233 -3.22 -16.74 20.24
N GLU A 234 -3.34 -16.47 21.54
CA GLU A 234 -4.33 -15.54 22.07
C GLU A 234 -4.20 -14.12 21.49
N HIS A 235 -2.97 -13.64 21.29
CA HIS A 235 -2.72 -12.34 20.65
C HIS A 235 -3.32 -12.25 19.25
N VAL A 236 -3.06 -13.27 18.42
CA VAL A 236 -3.55 -13.35 17.04
C VAL A 236 -5.08 -13.42 17.02
N LYS A 237 -5.68 -14.23 17.90
CA LYS A 237 -7.15 -14.32 18.02
C LYS A 237 -7.78 -12.99 18.46
N ASN A 238 -7.13 -12.27 19.37
CA ASN A 238 -7.60 -10.97 19.82
C ASN A 238 -7.51 -9.90 18.74
N ALA A 239 -6.45 -9.90 17.95
CA ALA A 239 -6.31 -9.01 16.80
C ALA A 239 -7.49 -9.14 15.82
N LEU A 240 -7.92 -10.37 15.51
CA LEU A 240 -9.06 -10.62 14.60
C LEU A 240 -10.39 -10.03 15.09
N LYS A 241 -10.58 -9.83 16.39
CA LYS A 241 -11.81 -9.20 16.92
C LYS A 241 -11.94 -7.73 16.49
N SER A 242 -10.80 -7.09 16.21
CA SER A 242 -10.71 -5.66 15.90
C SER A 242 -10.41 -5.38 14.42
N ILE A 243 -10.13 -6.42 13.62
CA ILE A 243 -9.84 -6.25 12.20
C ILE A 243 -11.10 -5.86 11.43
N GLN A 244 -10.96 -4.91 10.52
CA GLN A 244 -12.06 -4.49 9.65
C GLN A 244 -12.31 -5.58 8.59
N THR A 245 -13.54 -6.08 8.56
CA THR A 245 -13.97 -7.17 7.66
C THR A 245 -14.97 -6.73 6.60
N ASN A 246 -15.22 -5.43 6.46
CA ASN A 246 -16.16 -4.86 5.49
C ASN A 246 -15.60 -4.82 4.06
N ILE A 247 -14.27 -4.80 3.93
CA ILE A 247 -13.58 -4.85 2.64
C ILE A 247 -12.55 -5.97 2.71
N ARG A 248 -12.47 -6.75 1.64
CA ARG A 248 -11.42 -7.75 1.41
C ARG A 248 -10.61 -7.37 0.18
N TRP A 249 -9.33 -7.68 0.20
CA TRP A 249 -8.42 -7.44 -0.90
C TRP A 249 -7.83 -8.77 -1.35
N PRO A 250 -8.38 -9.38 -2.41
CA PRO A 250 -7.73 -10.51 -3.03
C PRO A 250 -6.39 -10.08 -3.65
N VAL A 251 -5.38 -10.93 -3.51
CA VAL A 251 -4.01 -10.64 -3.93
C VAL A 251 -3.83 -11.13 -5.37
N TYR A 252 -3.41 -10.20 -6.22
CA TYR A 252 -3.11 -10.43 -7.62
C TYR A 252 -1.69 -9.96 -7.95
N GLU A 253 -1.11 -10.53 -9.00
CA GLU A 253 0.17 -10.13 -9.59
C GLU A 253 0.08 -9.97 -11.11
#